data_AF-Q58FC3-F1
#
_entry.id   AF-Q58FC3-F1
#
_cell.length_a   1.000
_cell.length_b   1.000
_cell.length_c   1.000
_cell.angle_alpha   90.00
_cell.angle_beta   90.00
_cell.angle_gamma   90.00
#
_symmetry.space_group_name_H-M   'P 1'
#
loop_
_entity.id
_entity.type
_entity.pdbx_description
1 polymer ?
#
loop_
_entity_poly.entity_id
_entity_poly.type
_entity_poly.pdbx_seq_one_letter_code
_entity_poly.pdbx_strand_id
1 'polypeptide(L)'
;DLNGNEAGRDRSAMRYLSKVQYGNATPAADLYLWTSAPPAVQWLFTLVFDYGERGVDPQVPPAFTAQNSWLARQDPFSLYNYGFEIRLHRLCRQVLMFHHFPDELGEADTLVSRLLLEYDENPILTQLCAARTLAYEGDGYRRAPVNNMMPPPPPPPPPPPPPPPMMGGNSSRPKSKWAIVEESKQIQALRYYSAQGYSVINKYLRGDDYPETQAKETLLS
;
A
#
# COMPACT_ATOMS: atom_id res chain seq x y z
N ASP A 1 -21.51 -16.61 -5.32
CA ASP A 1 -21.25 -16.87 -3.87
C ASP A 1 -22.53 -17.16 -3.06
N LEU A 2 -23.73 -17.18 -3.65
CA LEU A 2 -24.99 -17.39 -2.90
C LEU A 2 -25.66 -18.77 -3.11
N ASN A 3 -24.96 -19.71 -3.75
CA ASN A 3 -25.50 -21.02 -4.09
C ASN A 3 -24.90 -22.12 -3.20
N GLY A 4 -25.55 -23.29 -3.16
CA GLY A 4 -25.08 -24.44 -2.39
C GLY A 4 -25.10 -24.17 -0.88
N ASN A 5 -23.98 -24.44 -0.20
CA ASN A 5 -23.85 -24.30 1.26
C ASN A 5 -24.05 -22.85 1.78
N GLU A 6 -24.08 -21.88 0.87
CA GLU A 6 -24.31 -20.46 1.13
C GLU A 6 -25.79 -20.05 1.02
N ALA A 7 -26.65 -20.88 0.45
CA ALA A 7 -28.04 -20.52 0.22
C ALA A 7 -28.80 -20.36 1.56
N GLY A 8 -29.61 -19.29 1.67
CA GLY A 8 -30.50 -19.07 2.81
C GLY A 8 -29.84 -18.61 4.12
N ARG A 9 -28.52 -18.39 4.16
CA ARG A 9 -27.82 -17.87 5.34
C ARG A 9 -27.89 -16.34 5.43
N ASP A 10 -28.11 -15.82 6.64
CA ASP A 10 -27.86 -14.40 6.93
C ASP A 10 -26.37 -14.19 7.20
N ARG A 11 -25.74 -13.35 6.38
CA ARG A 11 -24.29 -13.05 6.40
C ARG A 11 -24.01 -11.57 6.66
N SER A 12 -25.00 -10.83 7.13
CA SER A 12 -24.93 -9.37 7.31
C SER A 12 -24.26 -8.95 8.63
N ALA A 13 -24.01 -9.88 9.55
CA ALA A 13 -23.53 -9.56 10.90
C ALA A 13 -22.03 -9.19 10.98
N MET A 14 -21.16 -9.88 10.22
CA MET A 14 -19.71 -9.66 10.31
C MET A 14 -19.31 -8.25 9.86
N ARG A 15 -18.34 -7.65 10.53
CA ARG A 15 -17.76 -6.34 10.16
C ARG A 15 -16.29 -6.50 9.85
N TYR A 16 -15.89 -5.98 8.70
CA TYR A 16 -14.50 -5.95 8.26
C TYR A 16 -14.02 -4.50 8.31
N LEU A 17 -12.85 -4.27 8.88
CA LEU A 17 -12.22 -2.96 8.83
C LEU A 17 -11.97 -2.62 7.36
N SER A 18 -12.53 -1.51 6.87
CA SER A 18 -12.37 -1.13 5.45
C SER A 18 -11.47 0.09 5.29
N LYS A 19 -11.65 1.13 6.10
CA LYS A 19 -10.84 2.35 6.05
C LYS A 19 -10.59 2.88 7.45
N VAL A 20 -9.40 3.45 7.66
CA VAL A 20 -9.06 4.31 8.79
C VAL A 20 -8.65 5.66 8.22
N GLN A 21 -9.44 6.69 8.48
CA GLN A 21 -9.19 8.06 8.01
C GLN A 21 -8.71 8.90 9.19
N TYR A 22 -7.65 9.68 8.97
CA TYR A 22 -7.03 10.50 10.02
C TYR A 22 -6.32 11.72 9.44
N GLY A 23 -5.84 12.61 10.32
CA GLY A 23 -5.30 13.92 9.94
C GLY A 23 -6.41 14.80 9.35
N ASN A 24 -7.41 15.15 10.15
CA ASN A 24 -8.43 16.10 9.76
C ASN A 24 -7.79 17.45 9.44
N ALA A 25 -8.13 18.03 8.29
CA ALA A 25 -7.54 19.29 7.83
C ALA A 25 -7.80 20.44 8.82
N THR A 26 -9.00 20.49 9.39
CA THR A 26 -9.40 21.49 10.39
C THR A 26 -9.58 20.84 11.77
N PRO A 27 -8.92 21.35 12.82
CA PRO A 27 -9.07 20.82 14.18
C PRO A 27 -10.52 20.87 14.68
N ALA A 28 -10.95 19.82 15.38
CA ALA A 28 -12.23 19.76 16.07
C ALA A 28 -12.02 19.21 17.49
N ALA A 29 -12.70 19.79 18.48
CA ALA A 29 -12.61 19.34 19.87
C ALA A 29 -13.55 18.16 20.16
N ASP A 30 -14.71 18.13 19.51
CA ASP A 30 -15.76 17.14 19.74
C ASP A 30 -15.65 15.96 18.75
N LEU A 31 -16.22 14.80 19.12
CA LEU A 31 -16.28 13.65 18.21
C LEU A 31 -17.29 13.92 17.08
N TYR A 32 -16.88 13.72 15.84
CA TYR A 32 -17.69 14.02 14.66
C TYR A 32 -19.05 13.29 14.61
N LEU A 33 -19.11 12.07 15.15
CA LEU A 33 -20.33 11.25 15.15
C LEU A 33 -21.42 11.77 16.10
N TRP A 34 -21.12 12.73 16.99
CA TRP A 34 -22.16 13.43 17.75
C TRP A 34 -23.00 14.35 16.85
N THR A 35 -22.47 14.77 15.71
CA THR A 35 -23.12 15.73 14.80
C THR A 35 -23.66 15.06 13.55
N SER A 36 -22.89 14.19 12.89
CA SER A 36 -23.33 13.53 11.65
C SER A 36 -22.71 12.15 11.41
N ALA A 37 -23.44 11.31 10.69
CA ALA A 37 -22.96 10.02 10.20
C ALA A 37 -23.35 9.85 8.71
N PRO A 38 -22.38 9.79 7.77
CA PRO A 38 -20.93 9.89 7.98
C PRO A 38 -20.48 11.33 8.35
N PRO A 39 -19.27 11.50 8.91
CA PRO A 39 -18.70 12.81 9.20
C PRO A 39 -18.29 13.53 7.91
N ALA A 40 -18.70 14.79 7.75
CA ALA A 40 -18.33 15.64 6.61
C ALA A 40 -17.00 16.37 6.85
N VAL A 41 -15.91 15.60 6.91
CA VAL A 41 -14.55 16.07 7.26
C VAL A 41 -13.59 15.75 6.13
N GLN A 42 -12.69 16.69 5.81
CA GLN A 42 -11.58 16.43 4.90
C GLN A 42 -10.43 15.76 5.67
N TRP A 43 -10.08 14.56 5.24
CA TRP A 43 -9.01 13.75 5.82
C TRP A 43 -7.79 13.79 4.92
N LEU A 44 -6.61 14.09 5.49
CA LEU A 44 -5.36 14.14 4.76
C LEU A 44 -4.77 12.75 4.50
N PHE A 45 -5.14 11.77 5.34
CA PHE A 45 -4.58 10.43 5.29
C PHE A 45 -5.70 9.37 5.34
N THR A 46 -5.57 8.33 4.53
CA THR A 46 -6.47 7.16 4.57
C THR A 46 -5.69 5.86 4.45
N LEU A 47 -5.82 5.01 5.46
CA LEU A 47 -5.39 3.63 5.41
C LEU A 47 -6.55 2.74 4.96
N VAL A 48 -6.43 2.09 3.80
CA VAL A 48 -7.45 1.23 3.19
C VAL A 48 -7.07 -0.23 3.41
N PHE A 49 -8.05 -1.03 3.84
CA PHE A 49 -7.97 -2.48 3.92
C PHE A 49 -8.78 -3.05 2.75
N ASP A 50 -8.09 -3.65 1.81
CA ASP A 50 -8.67 -4.20 0.59
C ASP A 50 -8.77 -5.73 0.72
N TYR A 51 -9.91 -6.26 0.26
CA TYR A 51 -10.29 -7.67 0.33
C TYR A 51 -10.30 -8.32 -1.07
N GLY A 52 -9.49 -7.78 -1.98
CA GLY A 52 -9.24 -8.29 -3.33
C GLY A 52 -9.97 -7.54 -4.44
N GLU A 53 -10.78 -6.53 -4.13
CA GLU A 53 -11.56 -5.78 -5.11
C GLU A 53 -10.73 -4.89 -6.06
N ARG A 54 -9.51 -4.53 -5.68
CA ARG A 54 -8.56 -3.77 -6.52
C ARG A 54 -7.57 -4.64 -7.28
N GLY A 55 -7.69 -5.97 -7.16
CA GLY A 55 -6.72 -6.92 -7.70
C GLY A 55 -5.42 -6.98 -6.88
N VAL A 56 -4.68 -8.07 -7.06
CA VAL A 56 -3.49 -8.40 -6.27
C VAL A 56 -2.20 -8.44 -7.09
N ASP A 57 -2.25 -8.03 -8.35
CA ASP A 57 -1.06 -7.92 -9.19
C ASP A 57 -0.12 -6.86 -8.60
N PRO A 58 1.12 -7.22 -8.21
CA PRO A 58 2.08 -6.25 -7.68
C PRO A 58 2.51 -5.19 -8.71
N GLN A 59 2.38 -5.46 -10.02
CA GLN A 59 2.75 -4.51 -11.09
C GLN A 59 1.67 -3.47 -11.39
N VAL A 60 0.45 -3.68 -10.92
CA VAL A 60 -0.66 -2.73 -11.13
C VAL A 60 -0.90 -1.95 -9.84
N PRO A 61 -0.74 -0.62 -9.84
CA PRO A 61 -1.03 0.18 -8.66
C PRO A 61 -2.54 0.21 -8.39
N PRO A 62 -2.99 -0.14 -7.17
CA PRO A 62 -4.40 -0.14 -6.81
C PRO A 62 -4.92 1.31 -6.70
N ALA A 63 -6.06 1.60 -7.34
CA ALA A 63 -6.70 2.90 -7.22
C ALA A 63 -7.41 3.08 -5.87
N PHE A 64 -7.66 4.32 -5.45
CA PHE A 64 -8.34 4.62 -4.18
C PHE A 64 -9.76 4.04 -4.14
N THR A 65 -10.55 4.27 -5.20
CA THR A 65 -11.91 3.72 -5.34
C THR A 65 -11.86 2.32 -5.93
N ALA A 66 -12.54 1.37 -5.28
CA ALA A 66 -12.65 0.01 -5.77
C ALA A 66 -13.55 -0.09 -7.01
N GLN A 67 -13.15 -0.92 -7.98
CA GLN A 67 -13.91 -1.17 -9.20
C GLN A 67 -14.71 -2.47 -9.15
N ASN A 68 -14.26 -3.46 -8.37
CA ASN A 68 -14.86 -4.79 -8.32
C ASN A 68 -15.46 -5.08 -6.93
N SER A 69 -16.05 -6.27 -6.79
CA SER A 69 -16.48 -6.80 -5.50
C SER A 69 -15.34 -7.53 -4.79
N TRP A 70 -15.45 -7.65 -3.46
CA TRP A 70 -14.51 -8.39 -2.63
C TRP A 70 -14.43 -9.86 -3.03
N LEU A 71 -13.24 -10.46 -2.94
CA LEU A 71 -13.07 -11.88 -3.18
C LEU A 71 -13.71 -12.70 -2.05
N ALA A 72 -14.15 -13.91 -2.37
CA ALA A 72 -14.59 -14.90 -1.39
C ALA A 72 -13.42 -15.83 -1.07
N ARG A 73 -13.20 -16.14 0.22
CA ARG A 73 -12.21 -17.14 0.65
C ARG A 73 -12.69 -18.57 0.36
N GLN A 74 -11.77 -19.51 0.22
CA GLN A 74 -12.10 -20.93 -0.04
C GLN A 74 -12.62 -21.68 1.20
N ASP A 75 -12.29 -21.19 2.39
CA ASP A 75 -12.61 -21.78 3.70
C ASP A 75 -13.53 -20.88 4.55
N PRO A 76 -14.77 -20.57 4.09
CA PRO A 76 -15.68 -19.74 4.87
C PRO A 76 -16.19 -20.48 6.11
N PHE A 77 -16.19 -19.79 7.25
CA PHE A 77 -16.62 -20.36 8.53
C PHE A 77 -17.60 -19.44 9.26
N SER A 78 -18.30 -20.00 10.25
CA SER A 78 -19.28 -19.26 11.05
C SER A 78 -19.00 -19.40 12.54
N LEU A 79 -19.26 -18.33 13.28
CA LEU A 79 -19.27 -18.30 14.73
C LEU A 79 -20.72 -18.12 15.22
N TYR A 80 -21.10 -18.84 16.27
CA TYR A 80 -22.48 -18.86 16.82
C TYR A 80 -22.53 -18.54 18.32
N ASN A 81 -21.41 -18.10 18.90
CA ASN A 81 -21.27 -17.85 20.34
C ASN A 81 -22.15 -16.70 20.88
N TYR A 82 -22.80 -15.93 20.00
CA TYR A 82 -23.72 -14.83 20.34
C TYR A 82 -25.20 -15.14 20.06
N GLY A 83 -25.54 -16.38 19.71
CA GLY A 83 -26.93 -16.79 19.45
C GLY A 83 -27.44 -16.45 18.04
N PHE A 84 -26.60 -15.89 17.17
CA PHE A 84 -26.86 -15.69 15.75
C PHE A 84 -25.61 -16.01 14.93
N GLU A 85 -25.76 -16.18 13.61
CA GLU A 85 -24.65 -16.51 12.71
C GLU A 85 -23.76 -15.29 12.44
N ILE A 86 -22.45 -15.41 12.70
CA ILE A 86 -21.42 -14.50 12.22
C ILE A 86 -20.59 -15.24 11.17
N ARG A 87 -20.86 -14.98 9.89
CA ARG A 87 -20.19 -15.67 8.78
C ARG A 87 -18.98 -14.88 8.26
N LEU A 88 -17.82 -15.53 8.22
CA LEU A 88 -16.57 -14.97 7.70
C LEU A 88 -16.27 -15.49 6.30
N HIS A 89 -16.14 -14.57 5.35
CA HIS A 89 -16.12 -14.82 3.91
C HIS A 89 -14.95 -14.16 3.18
N ARG A 90 -14.21 -13.28 3.88
CA ARG A 90 -13.30 -12.33 3.26
C ARG A 90 -11.92 -12.46 3.89
N LEU A 91 -10.89 -12.20 3.09
CA LEU A 91 -9.50 -12.14 3.49
C LEU A 91 -8.94 -10.80 3.05
N CYS A 92 -8.32 -10.05 3.95
CA CYS A 92 -7.64 -8.82 3.57
C CYS A 92 -6.43 -9.22 2.71
N ARG A 93 -6.40 -8.71 1.48
CA ARG A 93 -5.36 -9.00 0.49
C ARG A 93 -4.25 -7.96 0.52
N GLN A 94 -4.58 -6.72 0.89
CA GLN A 94 -3.60 -5.66 0.96
C GLN A 94 -4.06 -4.52 1.87
N VAL A 95 -3.08 -3.81 2.44
CA VAL A 95 -3.28 -2.58 3.20
C VAL A 95 -2.58 -1.46 2.45
N LEU A 96 -3.34 -0.40 2.13
CA LEU A 96 -2.91 0.68 1.24
C LEU A 96 -2.92 2.00 1.99
N MET A 97 -1.84 2.77 1.87
CA MET A 97 -1.74 4.10 2.43
C MET A 97 -1.95 5.14 1.34
N PHE A 98 -2.98 5.97 1.50
CA PHE A 98 -3.32 7.06 0.60
C PHE A 98 -3.19 8.42 1.30
N HIS A 99 -2.63 9.38 0.58
CA HIS A 99 -2.49 10.77 0.96
C HIS A 99 -3.40 11.65 0.07
N HIS A 100 -3.99 12.69 0.66
CA HIS A 100 -5.01 13.55 0.03
C HIS A 100 -4.56 15.02 0.01
N PHE A 101 -3.61 15.32 -0.87
CA PHE A 101 -2.98 16.64 -1.02
C PHE A 101 -3.11 17.13 -2.47
N PRO A 102 -4.33 17.47 -2.92
CA PRO A 102 -4.60 17.79 -4.32
C PRO A 102 -3.84 19.03 -4.82
N ASP A 103 -3.64 20.03 -3.96
CA ASP A 103 -2.98 21.28 -4.33
C ASP A 103 -1.46 21.09 -4.48
N GLU A 104 -0.89 20.17 -3.70
CA GLU A 104 0.54 19.93 -3.58
C GLU A 104 1.05 18.85 -4.54
N LEU A 105 0.27 17.77 -4.69
CA LEU A 105 0.61 16.59 -5.48
C LEU A 105 -0.06 16.59 -6.86
N GLY A 106 -1.04 17.46 -7.08
CA GLY A 106 -1.77 17.56 -8.35
C GLY A 106 -2.74 16.41 -8.61
N GLU A 107 -2.92 15.50 -7.65
CA GLU A 107 -3.84 14.37 -7.69
C GLU A 107 -4.67 14.31 -6.41
N ALA A 108 -5.94 13.91 -6.52
CA ALA A 108 -6.85 13.86 -5.37
C ALA A 108 -6.44 12.80 -4.34
N ASP A 109 -6.09 11.60 -4.80
CA ASP A 109 -5.70 10.47 -3.97
C ASP A 109 -4.37 9.91 -4.46
N THR A 110 -3.30 10.07 -3.68
CA THR A 110 -1.97 9.55 -4.02
C THR A 110 -1.65 8.30 -3.20
N LEU A 111 -1.38 7.18 -3.87
CA LEU A 111 -0.93 5.94 -3.22
C LEU A 111 0.54 6.07 -2.81
N VAL A 112 0.81 5.99 -1.51
CA VAL A 112 2.16 6.16 -0.94
C VAL A 112 2.81 4.82 -0.64
N SER A 113 2.05 3.92 -0.01
CA SER A 113 2.57 2.61 0.40
C SER A 113 1.53 1.51 0.24
N ARG A 114 1.99 0.32 -0.11
CA ARG A 114 1.17 -0.88 -0.29
C ARG A 114 1.80 -2.04 0.46
N LEU A 115 1.11 -2.58 1.45
CA LEU A 115 1.41 -3.87 2.05
C LEU A 115 0.55 -4.95 1.37
N LEU A 116 1.16 -5.84 0.60
CA LEU A 116 0.49 -6.93 -0.10
C LEU A 116 0.66 -8.22 0.70
N LEU A 117 -0.45 -8.93 0.93
CA LEU A 117 -0.54 -10.14 1.76
C LEU A 117 -0.81 -11.35 0.87
N GLU A 118 0.03 -12.37 1.00
CA GLU A 118 -0.06 -13.61 0.23
C GLU A 118 -0.48 -14.75 1.14
N TYR A 119 -1.39 -15.58 0.64
CA TYR A 119 -2.01 -16.65 1.40
C TYR A 119 -1.85 -17.98 0.65
N ASP A 120 -1.57 -19.03 1.40
CA ASP A 120 -1.80 -20.40 0.97
C ASP A 120 -3.28 -20.73 1.22
N GLU A 121 -4.09 -20.69 0.15
CA GLU A 121 -5.54 -20.87 0.19
C GLU A 121 -5.94 -22.27 -0.22
N ASN A 122 -6.67 -22.95 0.65
CA ASN A 122 -7.31 -24.22 0.36
C ASN A 122 -8.65 -24.33 1.12
N PRO A 123 -9.52 -25.30 0.77
CA PRO A 123 -10.83 -25.45 1.40
C PRO A 123 -10.81 -25.86 2.89
N ILE A 124 -9.67 -26.28 3.44
CA ILE A 124 -9.54 -26.74 4.83
C ILE A 124 -9.19 -25.55 5.74
N LEU A 125 -8.12 -24.83 5.41
CA LEU A 125 -7.69 -23.62 6.11
C LEU A 125 -6.85 -22.73 5.19
N THR A 126 -7.04 -21.42 5.31
CA THR A 126 -6.18 -20.43 4.68
C THR A 126 -5.11 -19.94 5.66
N GLN A 127 -3.84 -19.97 5.25
CA GLN A 127 -2.72 -19.48 6.06
C GLN A 127 -2.02 -18.30 5.36
N LEU A 128 -1.74 -17.22 6.10
CA LEU A 128 -0.88 -16.14 5.62
C LEU A 128 0.55 -16.66 5.50
N CYS A 129 1.12 -16.62 4.29
CA CYS A 129 2.45 -17.18 4.00
C CYS A 129 3.50 -16.10 3.71
N ALA A 130 3.11 -14.92 3.21
CA ALA A 130 4.02 -13.79 3.01
C ALA A 130 3.33 -12.43 3.13
N ALA A 131 4.14 -11.41 3.41
CA ALA A 131 3.73 -10.01 3.41
C ALA A 131 4.88 -9.18 2.83
N ARG A 132 4.57 -8.34 1.84
CA ARG A 132 5.56 -7.50 1.14
C ARG A 132 5.11 -6.06 1.08
N THR A 133 6.00 -5.12 1.40
CA THR A 133 5.74 -3.70 1.22
C THR A 133 6.27 -3.24 -0.13
N LEU A 134 5.45 -2.50 -0.85
CA LEU A 134 5.74 -1.87 -2.13
C LEU A 134 5.54 -0.36 -1.95
N ALA A 135 6.47 0.43 -2.47
CA ALA A 135 6.35 1.88 -2.58
C ALA A 135 6.28 2.25 -4.06
N TYR A 136 5.52 3.30 -4.38
CA TYR A 136 5.32 3.77 -5.75
C TYR A 136 5.87 5.19 -5.87
N GLU A 137 7.00 5.35 -6.57
CA GLU A 137 7.52 6.67 -6.93
C GLU A 137 7.18 6.97 -8.40
N GLY A 138 6.63 8.15 -8.64
CA GLY A 138 6.39 8.68 -9.98
C GLY A 138 7.71 9.00 -10.68
N ASP A 139 8.09 8.15 -11.63
CA ASP A 139 9.18 8.33 -12.59
C ASP A 139 10.54 8.83 -12.03
N GLY A 140 11.40 7.88 -11.66
CA GLY A 140 12.83 8.01 -12.00
C GLY A 140 13.88 8.16 -10.89
N TYR A 141 13.59 7.91 -9.60
CA TYR A 141 14.68 7.76 -8.62
C TYR A 141 15.00 6.28 -8.34
N ARG A 142 16.05 5.77 -8.99
CA ARG A 142 16.71 4.54 -8.55
C ARG A 142 17.64 4.87 -7.40
N ARG A 143 17.28 4.49 -6.19
CA ARG A 143 18.29 4.13 -5.19
C ARG A 143 18.22 2.63 -4.95
N ALA A 144 19.24 1.93 -5.44
CA ALA A 144 19.49 0.55 -5.04
C ALA A 144 19.60 0.49 -3.50
N PRO A 145 19.13 -0.57 -2.84
CA PRO A 145 19.52 -0.80 -1.46
C PRO A 145 21.05 -0.87 -1.42
N VAL A 146 21.66 -0.09 -0.52
CA VAL A 146 23.05 -0.30 -0.12
C VAL A 146 23.09 -1.70 0.47
N ASN A 147 23.59 -2.64 -0.33
CA ASN A 147 23.79 -4.00 0.09
C ASN A 147 24.95 -3.97 1.09
N ASN A 148 24.64 -3.91 2.39
CA ASN A 148 25.61 -4.16 3.46
C ASN A 148 25.80 -5.68 3.69
N MET A 149 25.63 -6.49 2.64
CA MET A 149 26.21 -7.83 2.62
C MET A 149 27.52 -7.77 1.84
N MET A 150 28.61 -8.12 2.53
CA MET A 150 29.93 -8.35 1.94
C MET A 150 29.76 -9.12 0.61
N PRO A 151 30.33 -8.65 -0.51
CA PRO A 151 30.27 -9.41 -1.74
C PRO A 151 30.98 -10.77 -1.53
N PRO A 152 30.45 -11.89 -2.04
CA PRO A 152 31.24 -13.11 -2.10
C PRO A 152 32.53 -12.84 -2.91
N PRO A 153 33.66 -13.48 -2.57
CA PRO A 153 34.92 -13.23 -3.27
C PRO A 153 34.74 -13.52 -4.78
N PRO A 154 35.27 -12.67 -5.67
CA PRO A 154 35.08 -12.85 -7.10
C PRO A 154 35.79 -14.13 -7.58
N PRO A 155 35.20 -14.89 -8.51
CA PRO A 155 35.92 -15.95 -9.20
C PRO A 155 37.11 -15.38 -10.00
N PRO A 156 38.21 -16.13 -10.19
CA PRO A 156 39.37 -15.64 -10.94
C PRO A 156 39.00 -15.29 -12.39
N PRO A 157 39.61 -14.24 -12.97
CA PRO A 157 39.23 -13.75 -14.29
C PRO A 157 39.64 -14.74 -15.41
N PRO A 158 38.78 -14.98 -16.42
CA PRO A 158 39.18 -15.66 -17.65
C PRO A 158 40.06 -14.73 -18.53
N PRO A 159 40.93 -15.30 -19.39
CA PRO A 159 41.81 -14.51 -20.26
C PRO A 159 41.01 -13.70 -21.30
N PRO A 160 41.52 -12.52 -21.73
CA PRO A 160 40.77 -11.61 -22.58
C PRO A 160 40.62 -12.15 -24.03
N PRO A 161 39.41 -12.08 -24.62
CA PRO A 161 39.21 -12.32 -26.05
C PRO A 161 39.53 -11.07 -26.91
N PRO A 162 39.94 -11.24 -28.17
CA PRO A 162 40.29 -10.14 -29.08
C PRO A 162 39.06 -9.34 -29.57
N PRO A 163 39.20 -8.07 -29.97
CA PRO A 163 38.08 -7.21 -30.34
C PRO A 163 37.71 -7.34 -31.84
N PRO A 164 36.41 -7.37 -32.16
CA PRO A 164 35.95 -6.78 -33.42
C PRO A 164 34.56 -6.06 -33.28
N PRO A 165 34.00 -5.46 -34.34
CA PRO A 165 34.01 -4.02 -34.61
C PRO A 165 32.65 -3.33 -34.34
N MET A 166 32.65 -2.00 -34.48
CA MET A 166 31.50 -1.12 -34.24
C MET A 166 30.34 -1.31 -35.24
N MET A 167 29.12 -1.45 -34.72
CA MET A 167 27.82 -1.04 -35.28
C MET A 167 26.90 -0.81 -34.08
N GLY A 168 25.97 0.14 -34.00
CA GLY A 168 25.24 0.89 -35.00
C GLY A 168 23.77 0.88 -34.55
N GLY A 169 23.29 2.01 -34.02
CA GLY A 169 21.88 2.44 -33.94
C GLY A 169 20.83 1.53 -33.28
N ASN A 170 20.23 1.99 -32.16
CA ASN A 170 18.82 2.42 -32.15
C ASN A 170 18.44 2.99 -30.77
N SER A 171 18.07 4.27 -30.73
CA SER A 171 17.49 4.91 -29.55
C SER A 171 15.99 4.61 -29.49
N SER A 172 15.59 3.58 -28.74
CA SER A 172 14.23 3.48 -28.23
C SER A 172 14.17 4.14 -26.85
N ARG A 173 13.23 5.08 -26.67
CA ARG A 173 12.98 5.73 -25.37
C ARG A 173 12.64 4.63 -24.34
N PRO A 174 13.28 4.61 -23.15
CA PRO A 174 12.95 3.62 -22.14
C PRO A 174 11.55 3.91 -21.60
N LYS A 175 10.66 2.91 -21.67
CA LYS A 175 9.41 2.89 -20.91
C LYS A 175 9.77 2.84 -19.42
N SER A 176 9.05 3.60 -18.60
CA SER A 176 9.23 3.66 -17.14
C SER A 176 9.32 2.24 -16.55
N LYS A 177 10.27 2.03 -15.64
CA LYS A 177 10.66 0.70 -15.16
C LYS A 177 10.42 0.63 -13.65
N TRP A 178 9.39 -0.14 -13.27
CA TRP A 178 8.99 -0.42 -11.90
C TRP A 178 10.10 -1.15 -11.13
N ALA A 179 10.28 -0.79 -9.85
CA ALA A 179 11.23 -1.44 -8.95
C ALA A 179 10.48 -2.08 -7.78
N ILE A 180 10.67 -3.39 -7.60
CA ILE A 180 10.36 -4.04 -6.32
C ILE A 180 11.52 -3.70 -5.40
N VAL A 181 11.26 -2.88 -4.39
CA VAL A 181 12.24 -2.59 -3.35
C VAL A 181 11.91 -3.46 -2.14
N GLU A 182 12.71 -4.49 -1.90
CA GLU A 182 12.74 -5.15 -0.60
C GLU A 182 13.49 -4.23 0.36
N GLU A 183 12.75 -3.37 1.07
CA GLU A 183 13.36 -2.51 2.08
C GLU A 183 13.68 -3.30 3.35
N SER A 184 14.93 -3.20 3.79
CA SER A 184 15.34 -3.65 5.12
C SER A 184 14.50 -2.97 6.19
N LYS A 185 13.98 -3.76 7.15
CA LYS A 185 13.19 -3.29 8.31
C LYS A 185 13.82 -2.12 9.08
N GLN A 186 15.15 -1.97 9.02
CA GLN A 186 15.88 -0.89 9.69
C GLN A 186 15.75 0.46 8.97
N ILE A 187 15.60 0.47 7.64
CA ILE A 187 15.46 1.70 6.84
C ILE A 187 14.02 2.22 6.91
N GLN A 188 13.04 1.31 6.89
CA GLN A 188 11.63 1.63 7.02
C GLN A 188 11.31 2.26 8.39
N ALA A 189 11.89 1.72 9.47
CA ALA A 189 11.74 2.28 10.82
C ALA A 189 12.36 3.68 10.97
N LEU A 190 13.45 3.99 10.26
CA LEU A 190 14.10 5.31 10.31
C LEU A 190 13.34 6.38 9.52
N ARG A 191 12.65 6.03 8.43
CA ARG A 191 11.81 6.99 7.67
C ARG A 191 10.46 7.23 8.34
N TYR A 192 9.79 6.17 8.79
CA TYR A 192 8.46 6.23 9.41
C TYR A 192 8.46 6.97 10.78
N TYR A 193 9.60 7.01 11.47
CA TYR A 193 9.75 7.64 12.79
C TYR A 193 10.73 8.81 12.83
N SER A 194 11.19 9.36 11.70
CA SER A 194 11.95 10.60 11.80
C SER A 194 10.99 11.71 12.23
N ALA A 195 11.18 12.24 13.44
CA ALA A 195 10.51 13.43 13.92
C ALA A 195 10.65 14.63 12.94
N GLN A 196 11.62 14.55 12.02
CA GLN A 196 11.83 15.50 10.94
C GLN A 196 10.69 15.49 9.92
N GLY A 197 10.25 14.34 9.39
CA GLY A 197 9.17 14.28 8.41
C GLY A 197 7.84 14.84 8.94
N TYR A 198 7.44 14.42 10.15
CA TYR A 198 6.26 14.97 10.83
C TYR A 198 6.38 16.47 11.13
N SER A 199 7.58 16.97 11.46
CA SER A 199 7.77 18.40 11.70
C SER A 199 7.63 19.23 10.41
N VAL A 200 8.11 18.72 9.28
CA VAL A 200 8.00 19.38 7.98
C VAL A 200 6.54 19.39 7.52
N ILE A 201 5.83 18.26 7.62
CA ILE A 201 4.39 18.19 7.32
C ILE A 201 3.57 19.09 8.25
N ASN A 202 3.88 19.13 9.55
CA ASN A 202 3.14 20.00 10.48
C ASN A 202 3.38 21.49 10.21
N LYS A 203 4.61 21.90 9.87
CA LYS A 203 4.91 23.27 9.46
C LYS A 203 4.19 23.62 8.16
N TYR A 204 4.23 22.70 7.20
CA TYR A 204 3.48 22.80 5.95
C TYR A 204 2.00 23.07 6.20
N LEU A 205 1.34 22.19 6.96
CA LEU A 205 -0.08 22.28 7.27
C LEU A 205 -0.48 23.52 8.08
N ARG A 206 0.47 24.14 8.80
CA ARG A 206 0.25 25.35 9.59
C ARG A 206 0.58 26.64 8.84
N GLY A 207 1.13 26.54 7.63
CA GLY A 207 1.61 27.70 6.86
C GLY A 207 2.88 28.33 7.44
N ASP A 208 3.66 27.59 8.22
CA ASP A 208 4.97 28.03 8.70
C ASP A 208 6.02 27.93 7.58
N ASP A 209 7.24 28.46 7.77
CA ASP A 209 8.31 28.35 6.77
C ASP A 209 8.87 26.91 6.68
N TYR A 210 8.92 26.35 5.47
CA TYR A 210 9.43 24.99 5.19
C TYR A 210 10.05 24.87 3.79
N PRO A 211 10.98 23.93 3.57
CA PRO A 211 11.48 23.62 2.22
C PRO A 211 10.44 22.82 1.43
N GLU A 212 9.83 23.43 0.42
CA GLU A 212 8.71 22.83 -0.34
C GLU A 212 9.04 21.48 -0.97
N THR A 213 10.23 21.34 -1.55
CA THR A 213 10.69 20.07 -2.13
C THR A 213 10.78 18.96 -1.08
N GLN A 214 11.27 19.29 0.12
CA GLN A 214 11.39 18.32 1.22
C GLN A 214 10.01 17.93 1.76
N ALA A 215 9.06 18.87 1.81
CA ALA A 215 7.69 18.58 2.19
C ALA A 215 7.03 17.61 1.19
N LYS A 216 7.16 17.87 -0.12
CA LYS A 216 6.64 17.00 -1.18
C LYS A 216 7.24 15.60 -1.14
N GLU A 217 8.56 15.46 -0.96
CA GLU A 217 9.20 14.15 -0.78
C GLU A 217 8.68 13.41 0.45
N THR A 218 8.47 14.13 1.57
CA THR A 218 7.92 13.52 2.80
C THR A 218 6.47 13.07 2.62
N LEU A 219 5.68 13.76 1.79
CA LEU A 219 4.32 13.34 1.45
C LEU A 219 4.28 12.10 0.55
N LEU A 220 5.37 11.75 -0.12
CA LEU A 220 5.45 10.61 -1.04
C LEU A 220 6.20 9.40 -0.45
N SER A 221 6.85 9.56 0.70
CA SER A 221 7.61 8.51 1.40
C SER A 221 6.77 7.77 2.44
#